data_AF-A0A438HPJ6-F1
#
_entry.id   AF-A0A438HPJ6-F1
#
_cell.length_a   1.000
_cell.length_b   1.000
_cell.length_c   1.000
_cell.angle_alpha   90.00
_cell.angle_beta   90.00
_cell.angle_gamma   90.00
#
_symmetry.space_group_name_H-M   'P 1'
#
loop_
_entity.id
_entity.type
_entity.pdbx_description
1 polymer ?
#
loop_
_entity_poly.entity_id
_entity_poly.type
_entity_poly.pdbx_seq_one_letter_code
_entity_poly.pdbx_strand_id
1 'polypeptide(L)'
;MKHAQNLEEVKSVLNEVGEGTFEVLLMIDAIQRLDIDYHFHDEIEAILQRQYRIVITTDDFRDNLYEVALRFRLLRQEGYYDKKGKFEEKLGKDVRGLMGVEICATIYDEK
;
A
#
# COMPACT_ATOMS: atom_id res chain seq x y z
N MET A 1 15.30 -20.19 17.03
CA MET A 1 16.31 -19.41 16.28
C MET A 1 15.90 -19.10 14.84
N LYS A 2 15.34 -20.07 14.08
CA LYS A 2 14.98 -19.87 12.66
C LYS A 2 13.93 -18.76 12.39
N HIS A 3 12.94 -18.60 13.25
CA HIS A 3 11.90 -17.56 13.08
C HIS A 3 12.44 -16.13 13.18
N ALA A 4 13.36 -15.87 14.11
CA ALA A 4 13.96 -14.53 14.25
C ALA A 4 14.81 -14.15 13.03
N GLN A 5 15.55 -15.10 12.45
CA GLN A 5 16.31 -14.87 11.21
C GLN A 5 15.41 -14.53 10.03
N ASN A 6 14.29 -15.25 9.87
CA ASN A 6 13.35 -14.98 8.79
C ASN A 6 12.71 -13.58 8.90
N LEU A 7 12.43 -13.10 10.12
CA LEU A 7 11.89 -11.74 10.32
C LEU A 7 12.92 -10.66 9.95
N GLU A 8 14.18 -10.82 10.35
CA GLU A 8 15.26 -9.90 9.98
C GLU A 8 15.50 -9.87 8.47
N GLU A 9 15.39 -11.01 7.80
CA GLU A 9 15.50 -11.08 6.34
C GLU A 9 14.37 -10.29 5.66
N VAL A 10 13.13 -10.43 6.13
CA VAL A 10 12.00 -9.63 5.62
C VAL A 10 12.21 -8.13 5.85
N LYS A 11 12.75 -7.72 7.02
CA LYS A 11 13.11 -6.31 7.28
C LYS A 11 14.17 -5.80 6.30
N SER A 12 15.22 -6.60 6.03
CA SER A 12 16.25 -6.23 5.05
C SER A 12 15.64 -6.02 3.67
N VAL A 13 14.80 -6.94 3.21
CA VAL A 13 14.17 -6.83 1.89
C VAL A 13 13.23 -5.63 1.81
N LEU A 14 12.45 -5.34 2.87
CA LEU A 14 11.60 -4.14 2.91
C LEU A 14 12.40 -2.83 2.77
N ASN A 15 13.62 -2.79 3.32
CA ASN A 15 14.52 -1.64 3.22
C ASN A 15 15.26 -1.59 1.87
N GLU A 16 15.55 -2.74 1.26
CA GLU A 16 16.23 -2.85 -0.05
C GLU A 16 15.29 -2.53 -1.21
N VAL A 17 14.04 -3.00 -1.14
CA VAL A 17 13.02 -2.65 -2.11
C VAL A 17 12.72 -1.17 -1.93
N GLY A 18 12.93 -0.39 -2.99
CA GLY A 18 12.73 1.05 -2.92
C GLY A 18 11.35 1.38 -2.36
N GLU A 19 11.31 2.11 -1.25
CA GLU A 19 10.08 2.48 -0.54
C GLU A 19 9.02 3.21 -1.40
N GLY A 20 9.38 3.66 -2.61
CA GLY A 20 8.49 4.29 -3.58
C GLY A 20 8.04 3.40 -4.75
N THR A 21 8.41 2.12 -4.78
CA THR A 21 8.06 1.22 -5.89
C THR A 21 6.70 0.55 -5.70
N PHE A 22 6.27 -0.23 -6.70
CA PHE A 22 5.05 -1.01 -6.59
C PHE A 22 5.28 -2.34 -5.85
N GLU A 23 6.47 -2.91 -6.01
CA GLU A 23 6.90 -4.15 -5.39
C GLU A 23 6.85 -4.08 -3.87
N VAL A 24 7.21 -2.93 -3.28
CA VAL A 24 7.12 -2.74 -1.83
C VAL A 24 5.66 -2.80 -1.34
N LEU A 25 4.70 -2.33 -2.14
CA LEU A 25 3.27 -2.41 -1.80
C LEU A 25 2.77 -3.86 -1.86
N LEU A 26 3.24 -4.65 -2.84
CA LEU A 26 2.93 -6.08 -2.91
C LEU A 26 3.50 -6.84 -1.70
N MET A 27 4.69 -6.47 -1.23
CA MET A 27 5.27 -7.06 -0.03
C MET A 27 4.46 -6.73 1.23
N ILE A 28 4.07 -5.46 1.41
CA ILE A 28 3.20 -5.07 2.53
C ILE A 28 1.89 -5.85 2.48
N ASP A 29 1.29 -6.00 1.29
CA ASP A 29 0.08 -6.80 1.14
C ASP A 29 0.27 -8.26 1.56
N ALA A 30 1.37 -8.88 1.14
CA ALA A 30 1.69 -10.25 1.54
C ALA A 30 1.89 -10.37 3.06
N ILE A 31 2.59 -9.42 3.67
CA ILE A 31 2.84 -9.36 5.12
C ILE A 31 1.52 -9.25 5.90
N GLN A 32 0.60 -8.38 5.46
CA GLN A 32 -0.72 -8.23 6.06
C GLN A 32 -1.60 -9.48 5.86
N ARG A 33 -1.59 -10.08 4.66
CA ARG A 33 -2.32 -11.34 4.38
C ARG A 33 -1.81 -12.53 5.21
N LEU A 34 -0.55 -12.48 5.63
CA LEU A 34 0.06 -13.47 6.52
C LEU A 34 -0.16 -13.17 8.01
N ASP A 35 -0.81 -12.06 8.36
CA ASP A 35 -1.10 -11.64 9.74
C ASP A 35 0.17 -11.53 10.62
N ILE A 36 1.26 -11.01 10.03
CA ILE A 36 2.56 -10.80 10.70
C ILE A 36 3.05 -9.36 10.64
N ASP A 37 2.21 -8.44 10.18
CA ASP A 37 2.47 -7.01 10.02
C ASP A 37 2.83 -6.31 11.34
N TYR A 38 2.36 -6.83 12.48
CA TYR A 38 2.72 -6.33 13.81
C TYR A 38 4.23 -6.38 14.12
N HIS A 39 5.02 -7.20 13.40
CA HIS A 39 6.49 -7.22 13.52
C HIS A 39 7.20 -6.11 12.73
N PHE A 40 6.48 -5.45 11.84
CA PHE A 40 7.01 -4.53 10.83
C PHE A 40 6.27 -3.18 10.83
N HIS A 41 5.61 -2.83 11.94
CA HIS A 41 4.74 -1.64 12.01
C HIS A 41 5.48 -0.35 11.60
N ASP A 42 6.68 -0.13 12.14
CA ASP A 42 7.47 1.08 11.87
C ASP A 42 7.91 1.15 10.40
N GLU A 43 8.33 0.01 9.83
CA GLU A 43 8.74 -0.08 8.43
C GLU A 43 7.55 0.17 7.49
N ILE A 44 6.40 -0.45 7.77
CA ILE A 44 5.16 -0.27 7.01
C ILE A 44 4.71 1.18 7.07
N GLU A 45 4.71 1.81 8.26
CA GLU A 45 4.33 3.20 8.41
C GLU A 45 5.25 4.11 7.57
N ALA A 46 6.57 3.94 7.68
CA ALA A 46 7.54 4.74 6.93
C ALA A 46 7.35 4.65 5.41
N ILE A 47 7.15 3.43 4.90
CA ILE A 47 6.89 3.19 3.48
C ILE A 47 5.59 3.88 3.05
N LEU A 48 4.50 3.71 3.81
CA LEU A 48 3.21 4.31 3.46
C LEU A 48 3.23 5.84 3.55
N GLN A 49 3.96 6.44 4.49
CA GLN A 49 4.20 7.89 4.51
C GLN A 49 4.86 8.36 3.21
N ARG A 50 5.84 7.62 2.69
CA ARG A 50 6.54 7.97 1.45
C ARG A 50 5.65 7.78 0.22
N GLN A 51 4.87 6.70 0.18
CA GLN A 51 3.89 6.44 -0.89
C GLN A 51 2.82 7.54 -0.93
N TYR A 52 2.34 7.99 0.23
CA TYR A 52 1.45 9.13 0.32
C TYR A 52 2.10 10.40 -0.23
N ARG A 53 3.36 10.69 0.13
CA ARG A 53 4.12 11.84 -0.41
C ARG A 53 4.22 11.78 -1.93
N ILE A 54 4.53 10.61 -2.50
CA ILE A 54 4.60 10.42 -3.95
C ILE A 54 3.27 10.80 -4.59
N VAL A 55 2.14 10.31 -4.08
CA VAL A 55 0.84 10.60 -4.72
C VAL A 55 0.46 12.07 -4.62
N ILE A 56 0.78 12.75 -3.51
CA ILE A 56 0.45 14.19 -3.41
C ILE A 56 1.39 15.07 -4.25
N THR A 57 2.65 14.68 -4.48
CA THR A 57 3.63 15.49 -5.23
C THR A 57 3.67 15.18 -6.72
N THR A 58 3.32 13.97 -7.14
CA THR A 58 3.26 13.58 -8.54
C THR A 58 1.82 13.61 -9.04
N ASP A 59 1.61 14.14 -10.25
CA ASP A 59 0.34 14.03 -10.98
C ASP A 59 0.29 12.78 -11.87
N ASP A 60 1.31 11.93 -11.75
CA ASP A 60 1.42 10.66 -12.44
C ASP A 60 0.59 9.61 -11.69
N PHE A 61 -0.72 9.62 -11.94
CA PHE A 61 -1.56 8.46 -11.67
C PHE A 61 -1.18 7.40 -12.68
N ARG A 62 -0.20 6.58 -12.29
CA ARG A 62 0.31 5.46 -13.09
C ARG A 62 -0.84 4.73 -13.77
N ASP A 63 -0.67 4.43 -15.05
CA ASP A 63 -1.67 3.76 -15.92
C ASP A 63 -2.15 2.39 -15.41
N ASN A 64 -1.51 1.85 -14.36
CA ASN A 64 -1.85 0.58 -13.75
C ASN A 64 -2.89 0.74 -12.64
N LEU A 65 -4.13 0.45 -12.98
CA LEU A 65 -5.27 0.47 -12.06
C LEU A 65 -5.10 -0.45 -10.83
N TYR A 66 -4.43 -1.60 -10.97
CA TYR A 66 -4.16 -2.49 -9.83
C TYR A 66 -3.20 -1.83 -8.83
N GLU A 67 -2.17 -1.14 -9.33
CA GLU A 67 -1.25 -0.41 -8.46
C GLU A 67 -1.95 0.72 -7.70
N VAL A 68 -2.77 1.51 -8.40
CA VAL A 68 -3.51 2.60 -7.77
C VAL A 68 -4.46 2.07 -6.69
N ALA A 69 -5.18 0.99 -6.98
CA ALA A 69 -6.10 0.38 -6.03
C ALA A 69 -5.38 -0.22 -4.81
N LEU A 70 -4.26 -0.92 -5.02
CA LEU A 70 -3.47 -1.46 -3.91
C LEU A 70 -2.94 -0.35 -3.01
N ARG A 71 -2.35 0.69 -3.60
CA ARG A 71 -1.87 1.85 -2.85
C ARG A 71 -3.00 2.53 -2.08
N PHE A 72 -4.16 2.70 -2.71
CA PHE A 72 -5.33 3.29 -2.06
C PHE A 72 -5.76 2.48 -0.83
N ARG A 73 -5.91 1.16 -0.98
CA ARG A 73 -6.32 0.27 0.11
C ARG A 73 -5.35 0.36 1.29
N LEU A 74 -4.04 0.22 1.03
CA LEU A 74 -3.01 0.26 2.08
C LEU A 74 -2.96 1.60 2.81
N LEU A 75 -3.02 2.72 2.09
CA LEU A 75 -3.06 4.05 2.69
C LEU A 75 -4.33 4.29 3.53
N ARG A 76 -5.47 3.77 3.07
CA ARG A 76 -6.74 3.88 3.80
C ARG A 76 -6.72 3.07 5.09
N GLN A 77 -6.14 1.85 5.07
CA GLN A 77 -6.00 1.00 6.25
C GLN A 77 -5.24 1.70 7.38
N GLU A 78 -4.16 2.41 7.06
CA GLU A 78 -3.36 3.17 8.05
C GLU A 78 -3.89 4.59 8.35
N GLY A 79 -5.11 4.94 7.91
CA GLY A 79 -5.73 6.21 8.27
C GLY A 79 -5.17 7.46 7.56
N TYR A 80 -4.42 7.30 6.46
CA TYR A 80 -4.03 8.45 5.61
C TYR A 80 -5.21 9.12 4.90
N TYR A 81 -6.38 8.48 4.97
CA TYR A 81 -7.65 8.96 4.42
C TYR A 81 -8.18 10.23 5.11
N ASP A 82 -7.99 10.38 6.42
CA ASP A 82 -8.71 11.39 7.21
C ASP A 82 -7.96 12.71 7.41
N LYS A 83 -6.61 12.71 7.37
CA LYS A 83 -5.88 13.91 7.81
C LYS A 83 -5.94 15.09 6.83
N LYS A 84 -6.21 14.89 5.52
CA LYS A 84 -6.11 15.99 4.52
C LYS A 84 -7.05 15.94 3.29
N GLY A 85 -7.83 14.88 3.01
CA GLY A 85 -8.77 14.84 1.86
C GLY A 85 -8.17 14.98 0.44
N LYS A 86 -6.87 15.26 0.32
CA LYS A 86 -6.17 15.52 -0.96
C LYS A 86 -6.05 14.30 -1.87
N PHE A 87 -6.09 13.11 -1.29
CA PHE A 87 -6.02 11.87 -2.06
C PHE A 87 -7.33 11.64 -2.83
N GLU A 88 -8.49 11.86 -2.18
CA GLU A 88 -9.79 11.84 -2.85
C GLU A 88 -9.95 12.94 -3.89
N GLU A 89 -9.35 14.13 -3.71
CA GLU A 89 -9.41 15.17 -4.73
C GLU A 89 -8.71 14.74 -6.03
N LYS A 90 -7.58 14.04 -5.90
CA LYS A 90 -6.84 13.53 -7.06
C LYS A 90 -7.48 12.26 -7.65
N LEU A 91 -7.93 11.31 -6.81
CA LEU A 91 -8.72 10.16 -7.26
C LEU A 91 -10.09 10.57 -7.80
N GLY A 92 -10.64 11.69 -7.32
CA GLY A 92 -11.90 12.35 -7.67
C GLY A 92 -12.06 12.58 -9.17
N LYS A 93 -10.93 12.74 -9.87
CA LYS A 93 -10.86 12.88 -11.32
C LYS A 93 -11.05 11.54 -12.07
N ASP A 94 -10.85 10.41 -11.39
CA ASP A 94 -10.78 9.06 -11.97
C ASP A 94 -11.63 8.00 -11.21
N VAL A 95 -12.53 8.45 -10.33
CA VAL A 95 -13.35 7.63 -9.40
C VAL A 95 -14.17 6.55 -10.09
N ARG A 96 -14.53 6.76 -11.37
CA ARG A 96 -15.30 5.78 -12.15
C ARG A 96 -14.49 4.53 -12.48
N GLY A 97 -13.16 4.63 -12.62
CA GLY A 97 -12.28 3.47 -12.79
C GLY A 97 -12.04 2.74 -11.46
N LEU A 98 -11.88 3.50 -10.38
CA LEU A 98 -11.48 3.00 -9.05
C LEU A 98 -12.60 2.31 -8.25
N MET A 99 -13.84 2.79 -8.32
CA MET A 99 -14.99 2.09 -7.70
C MET A 99 -15.19 0.68 -8.28
N GLY A 100 -14.82 0.45 -9.55
CA GLY A 100 -14.86 -0.87 -10.17
C GLY A 100 -13.82 -1.84 -9.57
N VAL A 101 -12.70 -1.32 -9.05
CA VAL A 101 -11.60 -2.14 -8.50
C VAL A 101 -11.80 -2.44 -7.02
N GLU A 102 -12.36 -1.49 -6.26
CA GLU A 102 -12.73 -1.73 -4.86
C GLU A 102 -13.73 -2.89 -4.75
N ILE A 103 -14.71 -2.94 -5.67
CA ILE A 103 -15.66 -4.05 -5.78
C ILE A 103 -14.96 -5.34 -6.25
N CYS A 104 -14.04 -5.28 -7.21
CA CYS A 104 -13.29 -6.47 -7.64
C CYS A 104 -12.40 -7.03 -6.51
N ALA A 105 -11.67 -6.19 -5.78
CA ALA A 105 -10.80 -6.60 -4.69
C ALA A 105 -11.58 -7.20 -3.51
N THR A 106 -12.79 -6.70 -3.21
CA THR A 106 -13.66 -7.33 -2.21
C THR A 106 -14.30 -8.63 -2.70
N ILE A 107 -14.60 -8.76 -4.00
CA ILE A 107 -15.19 -9.99 -4.56
C ILE A 107 -14.17 -11.15 -4.66
N TYR A 108 -12.87 -10.87 -4.79
CA TYR A 108 -11.84 -11.92 -4.86
C TYR A 108 -11.29 -12.40 -3.50
N ASP A 109 -11.63 -11.75 -2.38
CA ASP A 109 -11.26 -12.20 -1.02
C ASP A 109 -12.36 -13.07 -0.35
N GLU A 110 -13.47 -13.39 -1.03
CA GLU A 110 -14.56 -14.25 -0.49
C GLU A 110 -14.68 -15.66 -1.16
N LYS A 111 -13.59 -16.29 -1.60
CA LYS A 111 -13.62 -17.71 -2.00
C LYS A 111 -12.50 -18.56 -1.43
#